data_AF-A0A2H5VWR1-F1
#
_entry.id   AF-A0A2H5VWR1-F1
#
_cell.length_a   1.000
_cell.length_b   1.000
_cell.length_c   1.000
_cell.angle_alpha   90.00
_cell.angle_beta   90.00
_cell.angle_gamma   90.00
#
_symmetry.space_group_name_H-M   'P 1'
#
loop_
_entity.id
_entity.type
_entity.pdbx_description
1 polymer ?
#
loop_
_entity_poly.entity_id
_entity_poly.type
_entity_poly.pdbx_seq_one_letter_code
_entity_poly.pdbx_strand_id
1 'polypeptide(L)' 'MTRRCSLCQQEITLAVSDRQLPESLRQRLSQAEVVCAACVRRLGQHPEDLYVVLLGAYYRKVGDAHVKVAPVGAFHG' A
#
# COMPACT_ATOMS: atom_id res chain seq x y z
N MET A 1 4.72 11.22 -4.26
CA MET A 1 4.28 11.78 -2.95
C MET A 1 4.98 11.05 -1.81
N THR A 2 5.28 11.71 -0.69
CA THR A 2 5.87 11.06 0.50
C THR A 2 4.77 10.69 1.51
N ARG A 3 4.86 9.48 2.08
CA ARG A 3 3.90 8.91 3.03
C ARG A 3 4.65 8.27 4.19
N ARG A 4 4.01 8.09 5.34
CA ARG A 4 4.58 7.30 6.45
C ARG A 4 4.05 5.87 6.42
N CYS A 5 4.92 4.92 6.72
CA CYS A 5 4.52 3.53 6.96
C CYS A 5 3.59 3.47 8.17
N SER A 6 2.44 2.80 8.06
CA SER A 6 1.51 2.59 9.18
C SER A 6 2.12 1.77 10.32
N LEU A 7 3.12 0.92 10.04
CA LEU A 7 3.72 0.01 11.01
C LEU A 7 5.00 0.55 11.67
N CYS A 8 5.90 1.18 10.91
CA CYS A 8 7.20 1.65 11.43
C CYS A 8 7.39 3.18 11.40
N GLN A 9 6.39 3.94 10.92
CA GLN A 9 6.43 5.40 10.81
C GLN A 9 7.54 5.99 9.89
N GLN A 10 8.35 5.14 9.25
CA GLN A 10 9.35 5.56 8.28
C GLN A 10 8.70 6.23 7.07
N GLU A 11 9.34 7.28 6.56
CA GLU A 11 8.92 7.95 5.34
C GLU A 11 9.22 7.10 4.11
N ILE A 12 8.26 7.03 3.20
CA ILE A 12 8.30 6.26 1.96
C ILE A 12 7.86 7.18 0.83
N THR A 13 8.63 7.20 -0.25
CA THR A 13 8.24 7.88 -1.48
C THR A 13 7.42 6.94 -2.33
N LEU A 14 6.13 7.24 -2.51
CA LEU A 14 5.32 6.56 -3.50
C LEU A 14 5.66 7.13 -4.88
N ALA A 15 6.28 6.29 -5.71
CA ALA A 15 6.55 6.53 -7.13
C ALA A 15 5.26 6.37 -7.96
N VAL A 16 4.22 7.10 -7.60
CA VAL A 16 3.02 7.21 -8.42
C VAL A 16 3.21 8.40 -9.34
N SER A 17 3.11 8.19 -10.66
CA SER A 17 3.13 9.29 -11.62
C SER A 17 1.86 10.12 -11.43
N ASP A 18 1.95 11.13 -10.56
CA ASP A 18 0.84 11.92 -10.06
C ASP A 18 0.05 12.60 -11.20
N ARG A 19 0.73 12.86 -12.33
CA ARG A 19 0.17 13.52 -13.52
C ARG A 19 -0.83 12.68 -14.32
N GLN A 20 -0.90 11.37 -14.10
CA GLN A 20 -1.75 10.47 -14.91
C GLN A 20 -2.90 9.83 -14.13
N LEU A 21 -3.03 10.14 -12.84
CA LEU A 21 -4.12 9.58 -12.04
C LEU A 21 -5.36 10.47 -12.04
N PRO A 22 -6.56 9.88 -12.20
CA PRO A 22 -7.82 10.57 -11.89
C PRO A 22 -7.80 11.16 -10.48
N GLU A 23 -8.36 12.35 -10.29
CA GLU A 23 -8.34 13.06 -9.00
C GLU A 23 -8.96 12.25 -7.85
N SER A 24 -10.04 11.51 -8.14
CA SER A 24 -10.67 10.59 -7.19
C SER A 24 -9.73 9.47 -6.74
N LEU A 25 -8.90 8.95 -7.63
CA LEU A 25 -7.90 7.94 -7.31
C LEU A 25 -6.75 8.55 -6.50
N ARG A 26 -6.32 9.77 -6.85
CA ARG A 26 -5.29 10.52 -6.11
C ARG A 26 -5.72 10.78 -4.67
N GLN A 27 -6.95 11.24 -4.44
CA GLN A 27 -7.50 11.43 -3.10
C GLN A 27 -7.59 10.11 -2.31
N ARG A 28 -8.06 9.02 -2.94
CA ARG A 28 -8.10 7.72 -2.28
C ARG A 28 -6.71 7.24 -1.86
N LEU A 29 -5.70 7.41 -2.73
CA LEU A 29 -4.32 7.05 -2.41
C LEU A 29 -3.70 7.96 -1.33
N SER A 30 -4.10 9.23 -1.26
CA SER A 30 -3.62 10.15 -0.22
C SER A 30 -4.15 9.79 1.17
N GLN A 31 -5.28 9.09 1.25
CA GLN A 31 -5.87 8.62 2.51
C GLN A 31 -5.55 7.15 2.81
N ALA A 32 -5.19 6.35 1.80
CA ALA A 32 -4.96 4.93 1.93
C ALA A 32 -3.76 4.61 2.85
N GLU A 33 -3.94 3.62 3.72
CA GLU A 33 -2.86 3.11 4.56
C GLU A 33 -1.71 2.54 3.70
N VAL A 34 -0.46 2.80 4.11
CA VAL A 34 0.74 2.40 3.35
C VAL A 34 1.70 1.62 4.26
N VAL A 35 2.26 0.53 3.76
CA VAL A 35 3.27 -0.30 4.43
C VAL A 35 4.54 -0.38 3.59
N CYS A 36 5.72 -0.21 4.19
CA CYS A 36 7.00 -0.32 3.48
C CYS A 36 7.38 -1.78 3.21
N ALA A 37 8.17 -2.01 2.17
CA ALA A 37 8.73 -3.34 1.84
C ALA A 37 9.42 -4.04 3.02
N ALA A 38 10.11 -3.28 3.89
CA ALA A 38 10.77 -3.84 5.07
C ALA A 38 9.77 -4.42 6.08
N CYS A 39 8.64 -3.74 6.31
CA CYS A 39 7.58 -4.24 7.19
C CYS A 39 6.83 -5.42 6.57
N VAL A 40 6.58 -5.40 5.26
CA VAL A 40 6.02 -6.56 4.53
C VAL A 40 6.89 -7.80 4.74
N ARG A 41 8.20 -7.66 4.55
CA ARG A 41 9.16 -8.75 4.77
C ARG A 41 9.18 -9.24 6.22
N ARG A 42 9.14 -8.33 7.20
CA ARG A 42 9.10 -8.68 8.64
C ARG A 42 7.84 -9.47 9.02
N LEU A 43 6.73 -9.24 8.32
CA LEU A 43 5.48 -9.97 8.49
C LEU A 43 5.42 -11.29 7.68
N GLY A 44 6.53 -11.70 7.08
CA GLY A 44 6.65 -12.99 6.38
C GLY A 44 6.11 -12.99 4.95
N GLN A 45 5.78 -11.84 4.38
CA GLN A 45 5.32 -11.70 3.00
C GLN A 45 6.47 -11.29 2.08
N HIS A 46 6.43 -11.68 0.80
CA HIS A 46 7.46 -11.27 -0.14
C HIS A 46 7.20 -9.84 -0.63
N PRO A 47 8.14 -8.89 -0.42
CA PRO A 47 7.95 -7.49 -0.82
C PRO A 47 7.93 -7.26 -2.34
N GLU A 48 8.26 -8.29 -3.11
CA GLU A 48 8.18 -8.28 -4.57
C GLU A 48 6.83 -8.73 -5.11
N ASP A 49 5.97 -9.29 -4.26
CA ASP A 49 4.63 -9.68 -4.66
C ASP A 49 3.79 -8.45 -5.01
N LEU A 50 3.08 -8.54 -6.14
CA LEU A 50 2.19 -7.46 -6.57
C LEU A 50 1.06 -7.22 -5.55
N TYR A 51 0.66 -8.26 -4.83
CA TYR A 51 -0.37 -8.22 -3.79
C TYR A 51 0.07 -9.02 -2.58
N VAL A 52 -0.16 -8.48 -1.38
CA VAL A 52 0.10 -9.17 -0.11
C VAL A 52 -1.10 -9.00 0.83
N VAL A 53 -1.25 -9.93 1.77
CA VAL A 53 -2.24 -9.85 2.84
C VAL A 53 -1.54 -9.56 4.16
N LEU A 54 -1.90 -8.43 4.78
CA LEU A 54 -1.34 -8.00 6.07
C LEU A 54 -2.49 -7.70 7.01
N LEU A 55 -2.46 -8.27 8.22
CA LEU A 55 -3.43 -7.98 9.29
C LEU A 55 -4.90 -8.06 8.82
N GLY A 56 -5.22 -9.02 7.94
CA GLY A 56 -6.58 -9.19 7.42
C GLY A 56 -7.01 -8.17 6.35
N ALA A 57 -6.08 -7.47 5.71
CA ALA A 57 -6.36 -6.59 4.58
C ALA A 57 -5.43 -6.85 3.38
N TYR A 58 -5.95 -6.62 2.18
CA TYR A 58 -5.21 -6.67 0.92
C TYR A 58 -4.46 -5.36 0.69
N TYR A 59 -3.19 -5.50 0.32
CA TYR A 59 -2.34 -4.40 -0.09
C TYR A 59 -1.76 -4.68 -1.48
N ARG A 60 -1.64 -3.65 -2.31
CA ARG A 60 -1.04 -3.73 -3.65
C ARG A 60 0.30 -2.99 -3.67
N LYS A 61 1.32 -3.57 -4.32
CA LYS A 61 2.62 -2.93 -4.52
C LYS A 61 2.50 -1.71 -5.44
N VAL A 62 3.08 -0.59 -5.00
CA VAL A 62 3.15 0.70 -5.71
C VAL A 62 4.53 1.31 -5.44
N GLY A 63 5.46 1.14 -6.39
CA GLY A 63 6.87 1.42 -6.14
C GLY A 63 7.42 0.53 -5.03
N ASP A 64 8.09 1.13 -4.03
CA ASP A 64 8.67 0.42 -2.87
C ASP A 64 7.72 0.27 -1.67
N ALA A 65 6.43 0.57 -1.87
CA ALA A 65 5.42 0.51 -0.83
C ALA A 65 4.23 -0.37 -1.22
N HIS A 66 3.43 -0.72 -0.22
CA HIS A 66 2.22 -1.50 -0.37
C HIS A 66 1.04 -0.67 0.15
N VAL A 67 0.05 -0.43 -0.70
CA VAL A 67 -1.10 0.43 -0.41
C VAL A 67 -2.33 -0.44 -0.16
N LYS A 68 -3.04 -0.19 0.95
CA LYS A 68 -4.26 -0.92 1.31
C LYS A 68 -5.35 -0.68 0.27
N VAL A 69 -5.94 -1.75 -0.25
CA VAL A 69 -6.99 -1.69 -1.30
C VAL A 69 -8.35 -2.19 -0.82
N ALA A 70 -8.41 -3.14 0.12
CA ALA A 70 -9.66 -3.66 0.70
C ALA A 70 -9.38 -4.55 1.93
N PRO A 71 -10.36 -4.76 2.83
CA PRO A 71 -10.28 -5.83 3.83
C PRO A 71 -10.41 -7.22 3.17
N VAL A 72 -9.82 -8.24 3.79
CA VAL A 72 -9.99 -9.64 3.39
C VAL A 72 -11.42 -10.06 3.73
N GLY A 73 -12.18 -10.46 2.72
CA GLY A 73 -13.61 -10.81 2.86
C GLY A 73 -14.57 -9.90 2.09
N ALA A 74 -14.16 -8.68 1.72
CA ALA A 74 -14.98 -7.76 0.91
C ALA A 74 -15.09 -8.15 -0.58
N PHE A 75 -14.48 -9.26 -0.99
CA PHE A 75 -14.56 -9.81 -2.35
C PHE A 75 -15.50 -11.03 -2.45
N HIS A 76 -16.24 -11.36 -1.39
CA HIS A 76 -17.37 -12.28 -1.50
C HIS A 76 -18.60 -11.45 -1.88
N GLY A 77 -19.17 -11.78 -3.04
CA GLY A 77 -20.28 -11.05 -3.69
C GLY A 77 -21.59 -11.07 -2.94
#